data_AF-A0AAN9VNZ8-F1
#
_entry.id   AF-A0AAN9VNZ8-F1
#
_cell.length_a   1.000
_cell.length_b   1.000
_cell.length_c   1.000
_cell.angle_alpha   90.00
_cell.angle_beta   90.00
_cell.angle_gamma   90.00
#
_symmetry.space_group_name_H-M   'P 1'
#
loop_
_entity.id
_entity.type
_entity.pdbx_description
1 polymer ?
#
loop_
_entity_poly.entity_id
_entity_poly.type
_entity_poly.pdbx_seq_one_letter_code
_entity_poly.pdbx_strand_id
1 'polypeptide(L)'
;MDGPNVNLKLLSDLNAELRTSFGGLQLLQLGSCSLHVVHNAFKTGMSKTSWEIVPFLRSSYNLFHDSPARRALYTEITGSTSFPDSFCGTRWVENANAAEKAAAILGNVRAYVEETKKAKSVPQSWSFETVCKALSDELLEPKLTFFSSTARILEPFLNDFQSDDPIAPFLYDELHSLLNNLMQRVVKPDVLRTAKSLVKIDVQDAKNLITAEPF
;
A
#
# COMPACT_ATOMS: atom_id res chain seq x y z
N MET A 1 20.20 13.93 -8.08
CA MET A 1 20.64 13.61 -6.71
C MET A 1 21.39 12.30 -6.76
N ASP A 2 22.55 12.23 -6.09
CA ASP A 2 23.27 10.97 -5.93
C ASP A 2 22.48 10.01 -5.01
N GLY A 3 22.91 8.75 -4.95
CA GLY A 3 22.24 7.72 -4.16
C GLY A 3 22.19 8.05 -2.65
N PRO A 4 21.29 7.40 -1.89
CA PRO A 4 21.07 7.70 -0.46
C PRO A 4 22.35 7.72 0.39
N ASN A 5 23.28 6.79 0.13
CA ASN A 5 24.54 6.69 0.87
C ASN A 5 25.46 7.89 0.63
N VAL A 6 25.47 8.43 -0.59
CA VAL A 6 26.29 9.59 -0.95
C VAL A 6 25.74 10.84 -0.26
N ASN A 7 24.41 11.03 -0.28
CA ASN A 7 23.77 12.17 0.39
C ASN A 7 23.97 12.12 1.91
N LEU A 8 23.86 10.93 2.53
CA LEU A 8 24.12 10.75 3.96
C LEU A 8 25.59 11.02 4.31
N LYS A 9 26.53 10.59 3.48
CA LYS A 9 27.96 10.87 3.66
C LYS A 9 28.26 12.37 3.55
N LEU A 10 27.72 13.05 2.53
CA LEU A 10 27.83 14.49 2.38
C LEU A 10 27.30 15.23 3.62
N LEU A 11 26.11 14.85 4.11
CA LEU A 11 25.52 15.46 5.31
C LEU A 11 26.37 15.22 6.56
N SER A 12 26.95 14.03 6.69
CA SER A 12 27.86 13.68 7.79
C SER A 12 29.12 14.54 7.77
N ASP A 13 29.74 14.68 6.60
CA ASP A 13 30.99 15.42 6.42
C ASP A 13 30.78 16.92 6.62
N LEU A 14 29.68 17.46 6.07
CA LEU A 14 29.29 18.85 6.29
C LEU A 14 29.05 19.14 7.78
N ASN A 15 28.38 18.24 8.50
CA ASN A 15 28.20 18.40 9.95
C ASN A 15 29.51 18.33 10.73
N ALA A 16 30.45 17.47 10.33
CA ALA A 16 31.76 17.39 10.96
C ALA A 16 32.57 18.69 10.77
N GLU A 17 32.50 19.27 9.57
CA GLU A 17 33.13 20.55 9.25
C GLU A 17 32.49 21.70 10.03
N LEU A 18 31.15 21.76 10.06
CA LEU A 18 30.42 22.79 10.81
C LEU A 18 30.74 22.76 12.30
N ARG A 19 30.85 21.57 12.89
CA ARG A 19 31.22 21.43 14.31
C ARG A 19 32.63 21.94 14.58
N THR A 20 33.59 21.60 13.71
CA THR A 20 35.00 21.97 13.87
C THR A 20 35.22 23.46 13.63
N SER A 21 34.65 23.98 12.55
CA SER A 21 34.94 25.32 12.02
C SER A 21 34.00 26.41 12.57
N PHE A 22 32.84 26.05 13.14
CA PHE A 22 31.82 27.00 13.60
C PHE A 22 31.31 26.73 15.03
N GLY A 23 32.19 26.30 15.94
CA GLY A 23 31.90 26.29 17.37
C GLY A 23 30.83 25.27 17.79
N GLY A 24 30.84 24.08 17.18
CA GLY A 24 29.90 23.01 17.52
C GLY A 24 28.54 23.09 16.84
N LEU A 25 28.38 23.96 15.84
CA LEU A 25 27.16 24.06 15.04
C LEU A 25 26.84 22.73 14.35
N GLN A 26 25.55 22.38 14.27
CA GLN A 26 25.09 21.16 13.62
C GLN A 26 23.79 21.44 12.86
N LEU A 27 23.66 20.85 11.68
CA LEU A 27 22.41 20.83 10.91
C LEU A 27 21.40 19.88 11.56
N LEU A 28 20.12 20.27 11.49
CA LEU A 28 19.03 19.38 11.84
C LEU A 28 19.05 18.16 10.91
N GLN A 29 19.29 16.98 11.48
CA GLN A 29 19.27 15.72 10.72
C GLN A 29 17.85 15.15 10.70
N LEU A 30 17.15 15.38 9.61
CA LEU A 30 15.80 14.84 9.37
C LEU A 30 15.82 13.37 8.90
N GLY A 31 17.00 12.80 8.66
CA GLY A 31 17.18 11.44 8.18
C GLY A 31 17.07 11.30 6.66
N SER A 32 16.70 10.11 6.19
CA SER A 32 16.40 9.87 4.78
C SER A 32 14.95 10.27 4.46
N CYS A 33 14.59 10.22 3.17
CA CYS A 33 13.27 10.64 2.69
C CYS A 33 12.13 9.88 3.40
N SER A 34 11.24 10.64 4.07
CA SER A 34 10.09 10.16 4.85
C SER A 34 9.11 9.32 4.02
N LEU A 35 8.98 9.62 2.73
CA LEU A 35 8.14 8.86 1.79
C LEU A 35 8.57 7.39 1.70
N HIS A 36 9.88 7.12 1.69
CA HIS A 36 10.38 5.74 1.68
C HIS A 36 10.02 5.00 2.96
N VAL A 37 10.02 5.68 4.12
CA VAL A 37 9.63 5.08 5.40
C VAL A 37 8.16 4.67 5.34
N VAL A 38 7.27 5.56 4.89
CA VAL A 38 5.83 5.26 4.80
C VAL A 38 5.52 4.15 3.80
N HIS A 39 6.10 4.18 2.60
CA HIS A 39 5.94 3.10 1.62
C HIS A 39 6.45 1.75 2.15
N ASN A 40 7.63 1.73 2.79
CA ASN A 40 8.19 0.50 3.34
C ASN A 40 7.39 -0.01 4.54
N ALA A 41 6.88 0.87 5.39
CA ALA A 41 6.01 0.50 6.51
C ALA A 41 4.72 -0.14 6.01
N PHE A 42 4.05 0.48 5.02
CA PHE A 42 2.85 -0.07 4.41
C PHE A 42 3.11 -1.42 3.72
N LYS A 43 4.18 -1.51 2.91
CA LYS A 43 4.64 -2.77 2.30
C LYS A 43 4.87 -3.86 3.35
N THR A 44 5.56 -3.53 4.44
CA THR A 44 5.86 -4.47 5.53
C THR A 44 4.59 -4.94 6.21
N GLY A 45 3.67 -4.02 6.54
CA GLY A 45 2.38 -4.33 7.14
C GLY A 45 1.56 -5.26 6.24
N MET A 46 1.41 -4.92 4.96
CA MET A 46 0.69 -5.78 4.00
C MET A 46 1.35 -7.15 3.84
N SER A 47 2.69 -7.22 3.80
CA SER A 47 3.41 -8.49 3.67
C SER A 47 3.20 -9.42 4.88
N LYS A 48 2.92 -8.88 6.07
CA LYS A 48 2.66 -9.68 7.28
C LYS A 48 1.27 -10.35 7.29
N THR A 49 0.33 -9.85 6.49
CA THR A 49 -1.01 -10.45 6.39
C THR A 49 -1.01 -11.82 5.72
N SER A 50 0.05 -12.15 4.95
CA SER A 50 0.12 -13.32 4.07
C SER A 50 -0.99 -13.36 3.02
N TRP A 51 -1.64 -12.23 2.74
CA TRP A 51 -2.65 -12.13 1.70
C TRP A 51 -2.01 -12.01 0.33
N GLU A 52 -2.48 -12.80 -0.63
CA GLU A 52 -1.96 -12.85 -2.01
C GLU A 52 -2.49 -11.69 -2.89
N ILE A 53 -2.67 -10.50 -2.31
CA ILE A 53 -3.20 -9.31 -3.00
C ILE A 53 -2.26 -8.88 -4.14
N VAL A 54 -0.97 -8.74 -3.88
CA VAL A 54 -0.03 -8.25 -4.90
C VAL A 54 0.13 -9.22 -6.08
N PRO A 55 0.29 -10.53 -5.85
CA PRO A 55 0.23 -11.52 -6.93
C PRO A 55 -1.08 -11.43 -7.72
N PHE A 56 -2.23 -11.27 -7.06
CA PHE A 56 -3.51 -11.10 -7.73
C PHE A 56 -3.56 -9.84 -8.61
N LEU A 57 -3.17 -8.67 -8.09
CA LEU A 57 -3.18 -7.40 -8.84
C LEU A 57 -2.29 -7.48 -10.08
N ARG A 58 -1.06 -7.99 -9.93
CA ARG A 58 -0.11 -8.14 -11.04
C ARG A 58 -0.60 -9.14 -12.08
N SER A 59 -1.09 -10.30 -11.64
CA SER A 59 -1.58 -11.34 -12.54
C SER A 59 -2.84 -10.92 -13.27
N SER A 60 -3.74 -10.18 -12.61
CA SER A 60 -4.93 -9.63 -13.24
C SER A 60 -4.55 -8.64 -14.35
N TYR A 61 -3.60 -7.73 -14.11
CA TYR A 61 -3.09 -6.84 -15.16
C TYR A 61 -2.44 -7.63 -16.31
N ASN A 62 -1.50 -8.53 -16.01
CA ASN A 62 -0.78 -9.32 -17.02
C ASN A 62 -1.69 -10.26 -17.83
N LEU A 63 -2.85 -10.63 -17.29
CA LEU A 63 -3.86 -11.43 -17.99
C LEU A 63 -4.47 -10.65 -19.16
N PHE A 64 -4.54 -9.33 -19.11
CA PHE A 64 -5.15 -8.51 -20.16
C PHE A 64 -4.16 -7.57 -20.86
N HIS A 65 -2.99 -7.34 -20.26
CA HIS A 65 -1.92 -6.56 -20.86
C HIS A 65 -1.42 -7.21 -22.14
N ASP A 66 -1.26 -6.39 -23.19
CA ASP A 66 -0.81 -6.77 -24.53
C ASP A 66 -1.51 -8.01 -25.10
N SER A 67 -2.79 -8.19 -24.76
CA SER A 67 -3.57 -9.34 -25.22
C SER A 67 -4.94 -8.93 -25.78
N PRO A 68 -4.98 -8.47 -27.04
CA PRO A 68 -6.21 -8.02 -27.69
C PRO A 68 -7.31 -9.07 -27.69
N ALA A 69 -6.96 -10.35 -27.93
CA ALA A 69 -7.93 -11.44 -27.94
C ALA A 69 -8.61 -11.66 -26.57
N ARG A 70 -7.82 -11.65 -25.47
CA ARG A 70 -8.36 -11.80 -24.11
C ARG A 70 -9.23 -10.59 -23.72
N ARG A 71 -8.82 -9.38 -24.12
CA ARG A 71 -9.60 -8.15 -23.89
C ARG A 71 -10.92 -8.14 -24.67
N ALA A 72 -10.91 -8.58 -25.92
CA ALA A 72 -12.11 -8.70 -26.74
C ALA A 72 -13.09 -9.70 -26.11
N LEU A 73 -12.61 -10.88 -25.74
CA LEU A 73 -13.41 -11.91 -25.08
C LEU A 73 -13.97 -11.43 -23.72
N TYR A 74 -13.16 -10.77 -22.90
CA TYR A 74 -13.62 -10.15 -21.66
C TYR A 74 -14.75 -9.15 -21.90
N THR A 75 -14.61 -8.29 -22.92
CA THR A 75 -15.62 -7.29 -23.25
C THR A 75 -16.90 -7.94 -23.77
N GLU A 76 -16.78 -8.99 -24.58
CA GLU A 76 -17.92 -9.77 -25.10
C GLU A 76 -18.71 -10.45 -23.97
N ILE A 77 -18.01 -11.09 -23.02
CA ILE A 77 -18.64 -11.82 -21.90
C ILE A 77 -19.31 -10.86 -20.91
N THR A 78 -18.63 -9.76 -20.59
CA THR A 78 -18.99 -8.92 -19.43
C THR A 78 -19.69 -7.62 -19.82
N GLY A 79 -19.62 -7.23 -21.10
CA GLY A 79 -20.04 -5.91 -21.56
C GLY A 79 -19.16 -4.75 -21.08
N SER A 80 -18.11 -5.02 -20.30
CA SER A 80 -17.24 -4.00 -19.69
C SER A 80 -15.96 -3.78 -20.49
N THR A 81 -15.56 -2.52 -20.63
CA THR A 81 -14.24 -2.12 -21.14
C THR A 81 -13.29 -1.66 -20.02
N SER A 82 -13.65 -1.87 -18.75
CA SER A 82 -12.79 -1.61 -17.60
C SER A 82 -11.89 -2.80 -17.33
N PHE A 83 -10.58 -2.56 -17.24
CA PHE A 83 -9.55 -3.60 -17.06
C PHE A 83 -8.69 -3.32 -15.82
N PRO A 84 -8.03 -4.33 -15.23
CA PRO A 84 -7.13 -4.13 -14.10
C PRO A 84 -6.02 -3.14 -14.43
N ASP A 85 -5.58 -2.36 -13.44
CA ASP A 85 -4.45 -1.45 -13.55
C ASP A 85 -3.14 -2.11 -13.12
N SER A 86 -2.01 -1.58 -13.60
CA SER A 86 -0.68 -2.05 -13.23
C SER A 86 -0.36 -1.75 -11.76
N PHE A 87 0.37 -2.66 -11.11
CA PHE A 87 0.87 -2.45 -9.75
C PHE A 87 2.34 -1.98 -9.74
N CYS A 88 2.63 -0.84 -9.11
CA CYS A 88 3.97 -0.31 -8.92
C CYS A 88 4.68 -0.92 -7.70
N GLY A 89 5.78 -1.65 -7.94
CA GLY A 89 6.52 -2.35 -6.88
C GLY A 89 7.32 -1.48 -5.91
N THR A 90 7.56 -0.22 -6.26
CA THR A 90 8.30 0.75 -5.44
C THR A 90 7.36 1.71 -4.70
N ARG A 91 6.23 2.07 -5.31
CA ARG A 91 5.26 3.05 -4.79
C ARG A 91 4.01 2.38 -4.26
N TRP A 92 4.14 1.66 -3.14
CA TRP A 92 3.08 0.76 -2.67
C TRP A 92 1.76 1.45 -2.33
N VAL A 93 1.83 2.63 -1.72
CA VAL A 93 0.66 3.40 -1.27
C VAL A 93 -0.12 3.98 -2.46
N GLU A 94 0.57 4.36 -3.55
CA GLU A 94 -0.05 4.86 -4.78
C GLU A 94 -0.88 3.78 -5.51
N ASN A 95 -0.79 2.51 -5.11
CA ASN A 95 -1.59 1.43 -5.68
C ASN A 95 -3.02 1.34 -5.12
N ALA A 96 -3.49 2.33 -4.36
CA ALA A 96 -4.88 2.38 -3.87
C ALA A 96 -5.88 2.25 -5.04
N ASN A 97 -5.72 3.06 -6.08
CA ASN A 97 -6.54 3.02 -7.29
C ASN A 97 -6.54 1.64 -7.96
N ALA A 98 -5.38 0.98 -8.05
CA ALA A 98 -5.26 -0.33 -8.68
C ALA A 98 -6.04 -1.40 -7.91
N ALA A 99 -6.02 -1.35 -6.57
CA ALA A 99 -6.78 -2.25 -5.71
C ALA A 99 -8.29 -1.96 -5.75
N GLU A 100 -8.70 -0.68 -5.73
CA GLU A 100 -10.10 -0.27 -5.86
C GLU A 100 -10.69 -0.73 -7.20
N LYS A 101 -9.97 -0.49 -8.30
CA LYS A 101 -10.41 -0.92 -9.61
C LYS A 101 -10.51 -2.44 -9.70
N ALA A 102 -9.55 -3.17 -9.14
CA ALA A 102 -9.58 -4.62 -9.10
C ALA A 102 -10.78 -5.16 -8.31
N ALA A 103 -11.15 -4.52 -7.19
CA ALA A 103 -12.36 -4.85 -6.44
C ALA A 103 -13.62 -4.55 -7.28
N ALA A 104 -13.70 -3.38 -7.91
CA ALA A 104 -14.86 -2.96 -8.69
C ALA A 104 -15.15 -3.87 -9.91
N ILE A 105 -14.12 -4.45 -10.52
CA ILE A 105 -14.28 -5.34 -11.69
C ILE A 105 -14.27 -6.83 -11.33
N LEU A 106 -14.27 -7.19 -10.04
CA LEU A 106 -14.05 -8.57 -9.59
C LEU A 106 -15.11 -9.54 -10.16
N GLY A 107 -16.37 -9.12 -10.21
CA GLY A 107 -17.47 -9.89 -10.81
C GLY A 107 -17.24 -10.15 -12.31
N ASN A 108 -16.76 -9.16 -13.06
CA ASN A 108 -16.44 -9.29 -14.47
C ASN A 108 -15.26 -10.26 -14.70
N VAL A 109 -14.22 -10.17 -13.86
CA VAL A 109 -13.07 -11.07 -13.92
C VAL A 109 -13.50 -12.52 -13.61
N ARG A 110 -14.41 -12.70 -12.65
CA ARG A 110 -15.01 -14.02 -12.34
C ARG A 110 -15.77 -14.59 -13.53
N ALA A 111 -16.67 -13.82 -14.15
CA ALA A 111 -17.42 -14.25 -15.32
C ALA A 111 -16.47 -14.62 -16.50
N TYR A 112 -15.45 -13.80 -16.75
CA TYR A 112 -14.44 -14.10 -17.77
C TYR A 112 -13.72 -15.43 -17.49
N VAL A 113 -13.29 -15.68 -16.25
CA VAL A 113 -12.61 -16.92 -15.87
C VAL A 113 -13.52 -18.13 -16.01
N GLU A 114 -14.79 -18.02 -15.62
CA GLU A 114 -15.78 -19.10 -15.72
C GLU A 114 -16.05 -19.50 -17.17
N GLU A 115 -16.25 -18.53 -18.07
CA GLU A 115 -16.41 -18.82 -19.49
C GLU A 115 -15.12 -19.35 -20.12
N THR A 116 -13.96 -18.78 -19.77
CA THR A 116 -12.67 -19.25 -20.28
C THR A 116 -12.41 -20.71 -19.90
N LYS A 117 -12.85 -21.16 -18.72
CA LYS A 117 -12.72 -22.56 -18.27
C LYS A 117 -13.61 -23.54 -19.04
N LYS A 118 -14.66 -23.08 -19.74
CA LYS A 118 -15.51 -23.92 -20.58
C LYS A 118 -14.90 -24.16 -21.97
N ALA A 119 -13.89 -23.38 -22.37
CA ALA A 119 -13.24 -23.52 -23.66
C ALA A 119 -12.45 -24.85 -23.76
N LYS A 120 -12.31 -25.37 -24.99
CA LYS A 120 -11.57 -26.62 -25.26
C LYS A 120 -10.09 -26.53 -24.85
N SER A 121 -9.51 -25.34 -24.85
CA SER A 121 -8.13 -25.08 -24.44
C SER A 121 -8.13 -23.94 -23.41
N VAL A 122 -7.93 -24.31 -22.14
CA VAL A 122 -7.87 -23.36 -21.04
C VAL A 122 -6.44 -22.79 -20.96
N PRO A 123 -6.27 -21.46 -20.79
CA PRO A 123 -4.96 -20.87 -20.62
C PRO A 123 -4.22 -21.45 -19.40
N GLN A 124 -2.98 -21.90 -19.59
CA GLN A 124 -2.10 -22.42 -18.53
C GLN A 124 -1.02 -21.42 -18.11
N SER A 125 -1.23 -20.13 -18.39
CA SER A 125 -0.30 -19.09 -17.96
C SER A 125 -0.35 -18.93 -16.44
N TRP A 126 0.80 -18.69 -15.82
CA TRP A 126 0.92 -18.42 -14.39
C TRP A 126 -0.06 -17.33 -13.90
N SER A 127 -0.28 -16.28 -14.71
CA SER A 127 -1.24 -15.22 -14.37
C SER A 127 -2.69 -15.71 -14.32
N PHE A 128 -3.11 -16.55 -15.27
CA PHE A 128 -4.46 -17.11 -15.27
C PHE A 128 -4.68 -18.04 -14.07
N GLU A 129 -3.71 -18.89 -13.75
CA GLU A 129 -3.77 -19.78 -12.58
C GLU A 129 -3.83 -18.99 -11.25
N THR A 130 -3.00 -17.94 -11.14
CA THR A 130 -2.99 -17.05 -9.97
C THR A 130 -4.32 -16.35 -9.78
N VAL A 131 -4.92 -15.83 -10.87
CA VAL A 131 -6.25 -15.21 -10.83
C VAL A 131 -7.32 -16.23 -10.44
N CYS A 132 -7.29 -17.44 -11.01
CA CYS A 132 -8.23 -18.51 -10.65
C CYS A 132 -8.16 -18.86 -9.16
N LYS A 133 -6.94 -19.00 -8.61
CA LYS A 133 -6.72 -19.30 -7.20
C LYS A 133 -7.23 -18.16 -6.31
N ALA A 134 -6.91 -16.90 -6.65
CA ALA A 134 -7.37 -15.75 -5.88
C ALA A 134 -8.91 -15.65 -5.86
N LEU A 135 -9.59 -15.91 -6.99
CA LEU A 135 -11.05 -15.83 -7.06
C LEU A 135 -11.80 -16.88 -6.21
N SER A 136 -11.11 -17.93 -5.74
CA SER A 136 -11.68 -18.88 -4.77
C SER A 136 -11.64 -18.39 -3.32
N ASP A 137 -10.96 -17.28 -3.04
CA ASP A 137 -10.93 -16.64 -1.73
C ASP A 137 -12.16 -15.74 -1.56
N GLU A 138 -13.11 -16.17 -0.72
CA GLU A 138 -14.34 -15.44 -0.43
C GLU A 138 -14.07 -14.05 0.19
N LEU A 139 -12.90 -13.86 0.81
CA LEU A 139 -12.50 -12.60 1.43
C LEU A 139 -11.65 -11.72 0.50
N LEU A 140 -11.48 -12.08 -0.78
CA LEU A 140 -10.63 -11.32 -1.70
C LEU A 140 -11.07 -9.85 -1.84
N GLU A 141 -12.36 -9.60 -2.01
CA GLU A 141 -12.89 -8.23 -2.11
C GLU A 141 -12.66 -7.43 -0.81
N PRO A 142 -13.06 -7.90 0.38
CA PRO A 142 -12.70 -7.24 1.64
C PRO A 142 -11.19 -6.99 1.81
N LYS A 143 -10.34 -7.92 1.38
CA LYS A 143 -8.87 -7.78 1.43
C LYS A 143 -8.38 -6.67 0.50
N LEU A 144 -8.90 -6.57 -0.73
CA LEU A 144 -8.60 -5.49 -1.67
C LEU A 144 -9.07 -4.12 -1.14
N THR A 145 -10.25 -4.09 -0.54
CA THR A 145 -10.82 -2.88 0.09
C THR A 145 -10.03 -2.48 1.34
N PHE A 146 -9.55 -3.43 2.13
CA PHE A 146 -8.65 -3.14 3.25
C PHE A 146 -7.32 -2.55 2.77
N PHE A 147 -6.72 -3.13 1.73
CA PHE A 147 -5.48 -2.63 1.13
C PHE A 147 -5.64 -1.18 0.65
N SER A 148 -6.65 -0.93 -0.19
CA SER A 148 -6.90 0.40 -0.74
C SER A 148 -7.25 1.41 0.34
N SER A 149 -8.19 1.10 1.24
CA SER A 149 -8.59 2.00 2.31
C SER A 149 -7.43 2.35 3.25
N THR A 150 -6.49 1.42 3.49
CA THR A 150 -5.31 1.69 4.31
C THR A 150 -4.33 2.58 3.56
N ALA A 151 -4.13 2.34 2.26
CA ALA A 151 -3.31 3.19 1.41
C ALA A 151 -3.88 4.62 1.31
N ARG A 152 -5.20 4.78 1.20
CA ARG A 152 -5.87 6.10 1.18
C ARG A 152 -5.66 6.92 2.45
N ILE A 153 -5.50 6.27 3.62
CA ILE A 153 -5.14 6.99 4.86
C ILE A 153 -3.73 7.61 4.73
N LEU A 154 -2.82 6.93 4.05
CA LEU A 154 -1.42 7.32 3.90
C LEU A 154 -1.19 8.32 2.77
N GLU A 155 -2.11 8.41 1.81
CA GLU A 155 -1.95 9.21 0.59
C GLU A 155 -1.83 10.73 0.81
N PRO A 156 -2.60 11.38 1.71
CA PRO A 156 -2.42 12.81 2.00
C PRO A 156 -1.01 13.13 2.46
N PHE A 157 -0.44 12.30 3.35
CA PHE A 157 0.95 12.45 3.79
C PHE A 157 1.92 12.40 2.61
N LEU A 158 1.70 11.52 1.61
CA LEU A 158 2.58 11.48 0.45
C LEU A 158 2.47 12.74 -0.39
N ASN A 159 1.25 13.23 -0.63
CA ASN A 159 1.03 14.43 -1.44
C ASN A 159 1.69 15.65 -0.80
N ASP A 160 1.52 15.82 0.52
CA ASP A 160 2.10 16.95 1.24
C ASP A 160 3.62 16.85 1.23
N PHE A 161 4.19 15.70 1.63
CA PHE A 161 5.65 15.46 1.71
C PHE A 161 6.35 15.26 0.35
N GLN A 162 5.61 15.35 -0.75
CA GLN A 162 6.15 15.45 -2.12
C GLN A 162 6.11 16.89 -2.68
N SER A 163 5.48 17.83 -1.97
CA SER A 163 5.45 19.24 -2.37
C SER A 163 6.79 19.95 -2.12
N ASP A 164 6.94 21.13 -2.72
CA ASP A 164 8.08 22.03 -2.50
C ASP A 164 7.90 22.90 -1.23
N ASP A 165 6.82 22.69 -0.47
CA ASP A 165 6.52 23.49 0.71
C ASP A 165 7.48 23.16 1.87
N PRO A 166 7.83 24.14 2.73
CA PRO A 166 8.75 23.94 3.85
C PRO A 166 8.07 23.23 5.04
N ILE A 167 7.55 22.03 4.82
CA ILE A 167 6.68 21.30 5.76
C ILE A 167 7.44 20.36 6.70
N ALA A 168 8.77 20.30 6.61
CA ALA A 168 9.61 19.51 7.50
C ALA A 168 9.32 19.72 9.01
N PRO A 169 9.02 20.95 9.51
CA PRO A 169 8.65 21.16 10.90
C PRO A 169 7.40 20.41 11.35
N PHE A 170 6.49 20.09 10.43
CA PHE A 170 5.21 19.41 10.71
C PHE A 170 5.33 17.88 10.64
N LEU A 171 6.49 17.33 10.28
CA LEU A 171 6.69 15.89 10.09
C LEU A 171 6.25 15.06 11.30
N TYR A 172 6.54 15.54 12.52
CA TYR A 172 6.15 14.84 13.74
C TYR A 172 4.62 14.77 13.89
N ASP A 173 3.95 15.92 13.77
CA ASP A 173 2.50 16.03 13.96
C ASP A 173 1.75 15.23 12.90
N GLU A 174 2.22 15.28 11.65
CA GLU A 174 1.65 14.52 10.54
C GLU A 174 1.82 13.00 10.72
N LEU A 175 3.01 12.54 11.09
CA LEU A 175 3.23 11.11 11.40
C LEU A 175 2.40 10.64 12.60
N HIS A 176 2.25 11.49 13.62
CA HIS A 176 1.41 11.19 14.78
C HIS A 176 -0.06 11.06 14.39
N SER A 177 -0.58 12.02 13.62
CA SER A 177 -1.96 12.01 13.09
C SER A 177 -2.21 10.76 12.24
N LEU A 178 -1.28 10.46 11.33
CA LEU A 178 -1.32 9.28 10.46
C LEU A 178 -1.39 7.98 11.27
N LEU A 179 -0.50 7.81 12.25
CA LEU A 179 -0.47 6.63 13.11
C LEU A 179 -1.75 6.53 13.94
N ASN A 180 -2.23 7.64 14.51
CA ASN A 180 -3.47 7.67 15.27
C ASN A 180 -4.67 7.22 14.42
N ASN A 181 -4.79 7.73 13.20
CA ASN A 181 -5.88 7.37 12.27
C ASN A 181 -5.86 5.89 11.89
N LEU A 182 -4.68 5.30 11.69
CA LEU A 182 -4.55 3.86 11.46
C LEU A 182 -4.94 3.05 12.69
N MET A 183 -4.47 3.45 13.87
CA MET A 183 -4.72 2.71 15.10
C MET A 183 -6.19 2.73 15.52
N GLN A 184 -6.94 3.79 15.22
CA GLN A 184 -8.39 3.84 15.47
C GLN A 184 -9.18 2.68 14.84
N ARG A 185 -8.64 2.05 13.79
CA ARG A 185 -9.27 0.88 13.15
C ARG A 185 -9.25 -0.38 14.00
N VAL A 186 -8.34 -0.48 14.98
CA VAL A 186 -8.11 -1.71 15.74
C VAL A 186 -7.95 -1.49 17.24
N VAL A 187 -7.61 -0.28 17.69
CA VAL A 187 -7.38 0.08 19.09
C VAL A 187 -8.59 0.83 19.65
N LYS A 188 -8.98 0.52 20.88
CA LYS A 188 -10.11 1.17 21.57
C LYS A 188 -9.90 2.69 21.68
N PRO A 189 -10.97 3.50 21.49
CA PRO A 189 -10.87 4.96 21.61
C PRO A 189 -10.32 5.44 22.95
N ASP A 190 -10.71 4.80 24.06
CA ASP A 190 -10.22 5.18 25.41
C ASP A 190 -8.72 4.93 25.60
N VAL A 191 -8.19 3.88 24.97
CA VAL A 191 -6.75 3.57 25.02
C VAL A 191 -5.97 4.61 24.24
N LEU A 192 -6.43 4.98 23.04
CA LEU A 192 -5.80 6.03 22.24
C LEU A 192 -5.81 7.39 22.95
N ARG A 193 -6.96 7.76 23.55
CA ARG A 193 -7.12 9.04 24.25
C ARG A 193 -6.22 9.17 25.49
N THR A 194 -5.97 8.06 26.19
CA THR A 194 -5.19 8.05 27.45
C THR A 194 -3.71 7.73 27.24
N ALA A 195 -3.32 7.25 26.05
CA ALA A 195 -1.95 6.91 25.75
C ALA A 195 -1.05 8.15 25.73
N LYS A 196 0.02 8.12 26.52
CA LYS A 196 1.09 9.14 26.47
C LYS A 196 1.95 9.06 25.21
N SER A 197 1.91 7.91 24.52
CA SER A 197 2.75 7.62 23.36
C SER A 197 2.12 6.48 22.57
N LEU A 198 1.71 6.75 21.32
CA LEU A 198 1.07 5.76 20.45
C LEU A 198 1.93 4.52 20.22
N VAL A 199 3.25 4.69 20.04
CA VAL A 199 4.19 3.58 19.82
C VAL A 199 4.40 2.66 21.03
N LYS A 200 3.86 3.01 22.20
CA LYS A 200 3.92 2.20 23.42
C LYS A 200 2.65 1.39 23.68
N ILE A 201 1.62 1.57 22.85
CA ILE A 201 0.40 0.78 22.95
C ILE A 201 0.71 -0.64 22.48
N ASP A 202 0.48 -1.62 23.34
CA ASP A 202 0.62 -3.03 22.97
C ASP A 202 -0.58 -3.48 22.14
N VAL A 203 -0.38 -3.62 20.83
CA VAL A 203 -1.39 -4.10 19.88
C VAL A 203 -1.56 -5.62 19.90
N GLN A 204 -0.83 -6.34 20.74
CA GLN A 204 -1.03 -7.77 20.99
C GLN A 204 -1.91 -8.03 22.23
N ASP A 205 -2.05 -7.04 23.12
CA ASP A 205 -2.98 -7.14 24.25
C ASP A 205 -4.41 -6.88 23.78
N ALA A 206 -5.22 -7.93 23.75
CA ALA A 206 -6.64 -7.87 23.39
C ALA A 206 -7.45 -6.86 24.21
N LYS A 207 -7.01 -6.49 25.42
CA LYS A 207 -7.67 -5.43 26.22
C LYS A 207 -7.59 -4.07 25.53
N ASN A 208 -6.56 -3.84 24.72
CA ASN A 208 -6.36 -2.61 23.99
C ASN A 208 -7.14 -2.55 22.67
N LEU A 209 -7.60 -3.70 22.17
CA LEU A 209 -8.17 -3.82 20.83
C LEU A 209 -9.70 -3.77 20.84
N ILE A 210 -10.29 -3.20 19.78
CA ILE A 210 -11.72 -3.29 19.57
C ILE A 210 -12.14 -4.75 19.36
N THR A 211 -13.28 -5.14 19.92
CA THR A 211 -13.88 -6.46 19.65
C THR A 211 -14.61 -6.41 18.33
N ALA A 212 -14.36 -7.39 17.45
CA ALA A 212 -15.20 -7.61 16.29
C ALA A 212 -16.59 -8.01 16.79
N GLU A 213 -17.63 -7.26 16.40
CA GLU A 213 -18.99 -7.73 16.62
C GLU A 213 -19.23 -8.93 15.70
N PRO A 214 -19.84 -10.02 16.20
CA PRO A 214 -20.23 -11.12 15.35
C PRO A 214 -21.24 -10.62 14.31
N PHE A 215 -20.94 -10.88 13.03
CA PHE A 215 -21.86 -10.69 11.91
C PHE A 215 -23.01 -11.70 11.96
#